data_AF-A0A0V0QNX5-F1
#
_entry.id   AF-A0A0V0QNX5-F1
#
_cell.length_a   1.000
_cell.length_b   1.000
_cell.length_c   1.000
_cell.angle_alpha   90.00
_cell.angle_beta   90.00
_cell.angle_gamma   90.00
#
_symmetry.space_group_name_H-M   'P 1'
#
loop_
_entity.id
_entity.type
_entity.pdbx_description
1 polymer ?
#
loop_
_entity_poly.entity_id
_entity_poly.type
_entity_poly.pdbx_seq_one_letter_code
_entity_poly.pdbx_strand_id
1 'polypeptide(L)'
;MIQKDGSISYSEFIELIRTSISEKRLAVVKHAFQYIDQQNKGTISLQELFQKFQAQEHPRVKSRQKSVEQVREEFENTISKKSQDNQSITEQEFLDYYVDCNATLPEEREEYFMTLLLNCWAVTAAEDYVSPERLADLEIILFEKIRQKTNTNQDEGKAIRKAFKLFDLNDSGVVNMQQFTKVLEIFGCIFSQKEIAAIFNKYDKQRTGRFQYEDFCGLIATIGAGNNSNVKPVFFLESQVPKETLERIKKELRRQNRGVEFIGMIFEKSDKNQNGTLDRDEFIWAMRECGFQLTNTEYKNLFKYFDRQNDNAIRYNDFIQILQ
;
A
#
# COMPACT_ATOMS: atom_id res chain seq x y z
N MET A 1 12.59 -0.20 31.95
CA MET A 1 12.32 0.52 33.21
C MET A 1 13.70 0.79 33.78
N ILE A 2 14.15 2.04 33.82
CA ILE A 2 15.53 2.42 34.17
C ILE A 2 15.94 1.80 35.51
N GLN A 3 17.14 1.20 35.58
CA GLN A 3 17.68 0.65 36.82
C GLN A 3 17.86 1.75 37.86
N LYS A 4 17.75 1.41 39.15
CA LYS A 4 17.71 2.36 40.28
C LYS A 4 18.97 3.21 40.46
N ASP A 5 20.03 2.98 39.69
CA ASP A 5 21.27 3.75 39.68
C ASP A 5 21.36 4.80 38.54
N GLY A 6 20.31 4.91 37.72
CA GLY A 6 20.28 5.84 36.58
C GLY A 6 21.09 5.36 35.37
N SER A 7 21.63 4.15 35.40
CA SER A 7 22.28 3.53 34.24
C SER A 7 21.29 2.66 33.46
N ILE A 8 21.43 2.64 32.14
CA ILE A 8 20.71 1.72 31.25
C ILE A 8 21.71 0.63 30.87
N SER A 9 21.40 -0.64 31.12
CA SER A 9 22.30 -1.73 30.71
C SER A 9 22.41 -1.73 29.18
N TYR A 10 23.59 -2.10 28.65
CA TYR A 10 23.79 -2.18 27.20
C TYR A 10 22.69 -3.01 26.51
N SER A 11 22.33 -4.14 27.10
CA SER A 11 21.21 -4.99 26.66
C SER A 11 19.85 -4.30 26.76
N GLU A 12 19.57 -3.52 27.79
CA GLU A 12 18.31 -2.77 27.93
C GLU A 12 18.22 -1.59 26.95
N PHE A 13 19.35 -0.93 26.67
CA PHE A 13 19.46 0.12 25.67
C PHE A 13 19.25 -0.44 24.26
N ILE A 14 19.85 -1.59 23.97
CA ILE A 14 19.65 -2.29 22.69
C ILE A 14 18.20 -2.78 22.57
N GLU A 15 17.58 -3.32 23.64
CA GLU A 15 16.15 -3.67 23.64
C GLU A 15 15.23 -2.46 23.45
N LEU A 16 15.57 -1.30 24.03
CA LEU A 16 14.85 -0.04 23.83
C LEU A 16 14.96 0.49 22.39
N ILE A 17 16.09 0.27 21.72
CA ILE A 17 16.26 0.59 20.29
C ILE A 17 15.58 -0.45 19.40
N ARG A 18 15.54 -1.73 19.80
CA ARG A 18 14.88 -2.82 19.07
C ARG A 18 13.36 -2.75 19.11
N THR A 19 12.80 -2.19 20.18
CA THR A 19 11.34 -2.09 20.41
C THR A 19 10.63 -1.07 19.50
N SER A 20 11.35 -0.29 18.69
CA SER A 20 10.77 0.68 17.73
C SER A 20 10.67 0.16 16.29
N ILE A 21 10.44 -1.15 16.09
CA ILE A 21 10.03 -1.62 14.75
C ILE A 21 8.57 -1.21 14.49
N SER A 22 8.35 -0.41 13.46
CA SER A 22 7.01 -0.03 13.04
C SER A 22 6.24 -1.26 12.54
N GLU A 23 4.90 -1.22 12.67
CA GLU A 23 4.03 -2.27 12.11
C GLU A 23 4.25 -2.45 10.60
N LYS A 24 4.60 -1.37 9.88
CA LYS A 24 4.91 -1.39 8.46
C LYS A 24 6.14 -2.24 8.17
N ARG A 25 7.26 -2.02 8.86
CA ARG A 25 8.51 -2.79 8.68
C ARG A 25 8.27 -4.27 9.00
N LEU A 26 7.54 -4.55 10.07
CA LEU A 26 7.17 -5.91 10.46
C LEU A 26 6.37 -6.61 9.35
N ALA A 27 5.39 -5.93 8.77
CA ALA A 27 4.58 -6.48 7.68
C ALA A 27 5.42 -6.83 6.44
N VAL A 28 6.38 -5.98 6.06
CA VAL A 28 7.26 -6.23 4.90
C VAL A 28 8.18 -7.42 5.15
N VAL A 29 8.77 -7.53 6.35
CA VAL A 29 9.63 -8.67 6.70
C VAL A 29 8.83 -9.98 6.68
N LYS A 30 7.62 -9.98 7.26
CA LYS A 30 6.72 -11.14 7.23
C LYS A 30 6.33 -11.52 5.80
N HIS A 31 6.06 -10.54 4.95
CA HIS A 31 5.75 -10.77 3.55
C HIS A 31 6.93 -11.38 2.80
N ALA A 32 8.15 -10.89 3.03
CA ALA A 32 9.36 -11.46 2.45
C ALA A 32 9.56 -12.92 2.88
N PHE A 33 9.37 -13.24 4.17
CA PHE A 33 9.43 -14.61 4.65
C PHE A 33 8.42 -15.52 3.94
N GLN A 34 7.17 -15.08 3.81
CA GLN A 34 6.11 -15.83 3.10
C GLN A 34 6.44 -16.07 1.63
N TYR A 35 7.00 -15.06 0.95
CA TYR A 35 7.42 -15.20 -0.44
C TYR A 35 8.50 -16.27 -0.61
N ILE A 36 9.39 -16.38 0.39
CA ILE A 36 10.44 -17.40 0.40
C ILE A 36 9.83 -18.78 0.74
N ASP A 37 8.98 -18.87 1.77
CA ASP A 37 8.27 -20.08 2.21
C ASP A 37 7.04 -20.38 1.35
N GLN A 38 7.26 -20.67 0.06
CA GLN A 38 6.19 -20.98 -0.90
C GLN A 38 5.40 -22.24 -0.53
N GLN A 39 5.95 -23.11 0.31
CA GLN A 39 5.31 -24.35 0.76
C GLN A 39 4.57 -24.19 2.10
N ASN A 40 4.60 -22.99 2.69
CA ASN A 40 3.91 -22.62 3.92
C ASN A 40 4.22 -23.59 5.08
N LYS A 41 5.49 -24.01 5.15
CA LYS A 41 5.99 -24.94 6.16
C LYS A 41 6.17 -24.26 7.52
N GLY A 42 6.25 -22.93 7.54
CA GLY A 42 6.58 -22.14 8.73
C GLY A 42 8.09 -22.12 9.05
N THR A 43 8.90 -22.84 8.28
CA THR A 43 10.36 -22.89 8.39
C THR A 43 11.00 -22.94 7.01
N ILE A 44 12.13 -22.25 6.85
CA ILE A 44 12.90 -22.18 5.61
C ILE A 44 14.28 -22.77 5.86
N SER A 45 14.75 -23.68 5.01
CA SER A 45 16.12 -24.20 5.14
C SER A 45 17.15 -23.09 4.86
N LEU A 46 18.25 -23.06 5.59
CA LEU A 46 19.31 -22.05 5.37
C LEU A 46 19.86 -22.11 3.95
N GLN A 47 19.96 -23.30 3.35
CA GLN A 47 20.39 -23.45 1.96
C GLN A 47 19.44 -22.76 0.98
N GLU A 48 18.12 -22.93 1.13
CA GLU A 48 17.13 -22.25 0.30
C GLU A 48 17.17 -20.73 0.50
N LEU A 49 17.30 -20.31 1.77
CA LEU A 49 17.40 -18.91 2.15
C LEU A 49 18.59 -18.23 1.47
N PHE A 50 19.77 -18.87 1.49
CA PHE A 50 20.99 -18.33 0.87
C PHE A 50 20.92 -18.31 -0.65
N GLN A 51 20.23 -19.27 -1.27
CA GLN A 51 20.04 -19.27 -2.73
C GLN A 51 19.15 -18.13 -3.21
N LYS A 52 18.11 -17.78 -2.44
CA LYS A 52 17.16 -16.73 -2.80
C LYS A 52 17.67 -15.32 -2.50
N PHE A 53 18.64 -15.17 -1.59
CA PHE A 53 19.20 -13.86 -1.21
C PHE A 53 19.97 -13.18 -2.36
N GLN A 54 19.52 -11.99 -2.76
CA GLN A 54 20.10 -11.16 -3.81
C GLN A 54 21.13 -10.18 -3.24
N ALA A 55 22.33 -10.68 -2.93
CA ALA A 55 23.40 -9.87 -2.35
C ALA A 55 23.83 -8.68 -3.26
N GLN A 56 23.67 -8.80 -4.58
CA GLN A 56 23.97 -7.73 -5.53
C GLN A 56 23.06 -6.50 -5.41
N GLU A 57 21.84 -6.69 -4.87
CA GLU A 57 20.90 -5.61 -4.65
C GLU A 57 21.15 -4.84 -3.35
N HIS A 58 22.08 -5.33 -2.52
CA HIS A 58 22.43 -4.71 -1.26
C HIS A 58 23.13 -3.34 -1.45
N PRO A 59 22.81 -2.30 -0.64
CA PRO A 59 23.32 -0.95 -0.90
C PRO A 59 24.84 -0.83 -0.86
N ARG A 60 25.51 -1.61 -0.01
CA ARG A 60 26.98 -1.61 0.08
C ARG A 60 27.64 -2.17 -1.18
N VAL A 61 26.95 -3.05 -1.91
CA VAL A 61 27.40 -3.50 -3.23
C VAL A 61 27.11 -2.42 -4.28
N LYS A 62 25.89 -1.85 -4.29
CA LYS A 62 25.52 -0.77 -5.23
C LYS A 62 26.41 0.47 -5.12
N SER A 63 26.79 0.84 -3.90
CA SER A 63 27.73 1.92 -3.60
C SER A 63 29.21 1.54 -3.75
N ARG A 64 29.50 0.29 -4.19
CA ARG A 64 30.85 -0.27 -4.37
C ARG A 64 31.71 -0.26 -3.10
N GLN A 65 31.09 -0.21 -1.92
CA GLN A 65 31.77 -0.29 -0.63
C GLN A 65 32.17 -1.73 -0.27
N LYS A 66 31.47 -2.73 -0.82
CA LYS A 66 31.72 -4.16 -0.60
C LYS A 66 31.47 -4.97 -1.86
N SER A 67 32.11 -6.14 -1.94
CA SER A 67 31.79 -7.12 -2.98
C SER A 67 30.50 -7.89 -2.64
N VAL A 68 29.94 -8.55 -3.65
CA VAL A 68 28.74 -9.40 -3.49
C VAL A 68 29.02 -10.53 -2.50
N GLU A 69 30.20 -11.14 -2.61
CA GLU A 69 30.66 -12.25 -1.79
C GLU A 69 30.79 -11.84 -0.33
N GLN A 70 31.37 -10.67 -0.05
CA GLN A 70 31.51 -10.15 1.32
C GLN A 70 30.16 -9.91 1.99
N VAL A 71 29.19 -9.34 1.26
CA VAL A 71 27.84 -9.11 1.79
C VAL A 71 27.12 -10.43 2.02
N ARG A 72 27.29 -11.39 1.11
CA ARG A 72 26.72 -12.73 1.22
C ARG A 72 27.27 -13.46 2.46
N GLU A 73 28.58 -13.50 2.63
CA GLU A 73 29.23 -14.12 3.80
C GLU A 73 28.77 -13.48 5.11
N GLU A 74 28.67 -12.15 5.17
CA GLU A 74 28.17 -11.47 6.37
C GLU A 74 26.72 -11.80 6.70
N PHE A 75 25.88 -11.90 5.65
CA PHE A 75 24.48 -12.32 5.79
C PHE A 75 24.41 -13.76 6.32
N GLU A 76 25.05 -14.70 5.63
CA GLU A 76 25.06 -16.13 5.99
C GLU A 76 25.56 -16.34 7.42
N ASN A 77 26.65 -15.66 7.82
CA ASN A 77 27.21 -15.76 9.16
C ASN A 77 26.30 -15.17 10.24
N THR A 78 25.63 -14.05 9.97
CA THR A 78 24.78 -13.39 10.96
C THR A 78 23.46 -14.11 11.13
N ILE A 79 22.83 -14.53 10.03
CA ILE A 79 21.52 -15.19 10.08
C ILE A 79 21.63 -16.64 10.59
N SER A 80 22.74 -17.35 10.30
CA SER A 80 22.97 -18.68 10.86
C SER A 80 23.09 -18.65 12.39
N LYS A 81 23.64 -17.57 12.96
CA LYS A 81 23.71 -17.40 14.44
C LYS A 81 22.34 -17.19 15.09
N LYS A 82 21.30 -16.86 14.30
CA LYS A 82 19.92 -16.71 14.77
C LYS A 82 19.15 -18.01 14.74
N SER A 83 19.58 -18.97 13.92
CA SER A 83 18.99 -20.29 13.84
C SER A 83 19.33 -21.12 15.09
N GLN A 84 18.32 -21.67 15.75
CA GLN A 84 18.52 -22.57 16.90
C GLN A 84 19.07 -23.94 16.50
N ASP A 85 18.69 -24.45 15.33
CA ASP A 85 19.05 -25.79 14.84
C ASP A 85 20.25 -25.78 13.87
N ASN A 86 20.76 -24.59 13.51
CA ASN A 86 21.79 -24.35 12.49
C ASN A 86 21.46 -24.93 11.11
N GLN A 87 20.19 -25.25 10.83
CA GLN A 87 19.75 -25.88 9.58
C GLN A 87 18.59 -25.13 8.93
N SER A 88 17.71 -24.56 9.73
CA SER A 88 16.53 -23.85 9.28
C SER A 88 16.32 -22.55 10.05
N ILE A 89 15.50 -21.67 9.51
CA ILE A 89 15.07 -20.47 10.19
C ILE A 89 13.55 -20.41 10.23
N THR A 90 13.02 -20.12 11.41
CA THR A 90 11.61 -19.84 11.65
C THR A 90 11.27 -18.39 11.29
N GLU A 91 9.97 -18.08 11.14
CA GLU A 91 9.51 -16.70 10.94
C GLU A 91 10.01 -15.78 12.05
N GLN A 92 10.00 -16.25 13.31
CA GLN A 92 10.42 -15.44 14.45
C GLN A 92 11.92 -15.12 14.44
N GLU A 93 12.78 -16.10 14.15
CA GLU A 93 14.23 -15.88 14.06
C GLU A 93 14.60 -14.96 12.87
N PHE A 94 13.85 -15.06 11.77
CA PHE A 94 13.99 -14.17 10.62
C PHE A 94 13.59 -12.73 10.96
N LEU A 95 12.49 -12.56 11.71
CA LEU A 95 12.08 -11.25 12.22
C LEU A 95 13.16 -10.69 13.16
N ASP A 96 13.69 -11.50 14.08
CA ASP A 96 14.72 -11.08 15.02
C ASP A 96 16.01 -10.63 14.33
N TYR A 97 16.40 -11.29 13.22
CA TYR A 97 17.50 -10.82 12.37
C TYR A 97 17.24 -9.41 11.84
N TYR A 98 16.05 -9.15 11.29
CA TYR A 98 15.71 -7.84 10.75
C TYR A 98 15.46 -6.79 11.81
N VAL A 99 15.04 -7.16 13.02
CA VAL A 99 14.98 -6.28 14.19
C VAL A 99 16.39 -5.82 14.57
N ASP A 100 17.39 -6.70 14.52
CA ASP A 100 18.79 -6.30 14.74
C ASP A 100 19.32 -5.37 13.65
N CYS A 101 18.97 -5.61 12.39
CA CYS A 101 19.28 -4.68 11.31
C CYS A 101 18.54 -3.33 11.49
N ASN A 102 17.30 -3.37 11.96
CA ASN A 102 16.44 -2.20 12.19
C ASN A 102 17.06 -1.23 13.21
N ALA A 103 17.71 -1.74 14.26
CA ALA A 103 18.39 -0.95 15.27
C ALA A 103 19.49 -0.02 14.70
N THR A 104 19.94 -0.27 13.47
CA THR A 104 20.97 0.52 12.78
C THR A 104 20.39 1.52 11.77
N LEU A 105 19.07 1.55 11.56
CA LEU A 105 18.40 2.38 10.54
C LEU A 105 17.32 3.30 11.14
N PRO A 106 17.48 4.64 11.04
CA PRO A 106 16.50 5.59 11.55
C PRO A 106 15.09 5.39 11.01
N GLU A 107 14.07 5.76 11.79
CA GLU A 107 12.66 5.66 11.42
C GLU A 107 12.34 6.43 10.12
N GLU A 108 12.94 7.61 9.94
CA GLU A 108 12.82 8.47 8.76
C GLU A 108 13.24 7.81 7.43
N ARG A 109 13.97 6.69 7.48
CA ARG A 109 14.38 5.89 6.31
C ARG A 109 13.60 4.59 6.15
N GLU A 110 12.37 4.57 6.63
CA GLU A 110 11.46 3.42 6.55
C GLU A 110 11.21 2.96 5.11
N GLU A 111 10.89 3.86 4.19
CA GLU A 111 10.65 3.53 2.78
C GLU A 111 11.91 2.93 2.12
N TYR A 112 13.07 3.48 2.47
CA TYR A 112 14.36 2.97 2.02
C TYR A 112 14.64 1.57 2.56
N PHE A 113 14.36 1.30 3.84
CA PHE A 113 14.49 -0.04 4.42
C PHE A 113 13.56 -1.05 3.74
N MET A 114 12.28 -0.70 3.56
CA MET A 114 11.31 -1.58 2.90
C MET A 114 11.74 -1.91 1.46
N THR A 115 12.14 -0.89 0.69
CA THR A 115 12.63 -1.07 -0.69
C THR A 115 13.86 -1.96 -0.74
N LEU A 116 14.81 -1.74 0.17
CA LEU A 116 16.04 -2.54 0.28
C LEU A 116 15.71 -3.99 0.60
N LEU A 117 14.88 -4.23 1.61
CA LEU A 117 14.48 -5.57 2.04
C LEU A 117 13.82 -6.33 0.88
N LEU A 118 12.86 -5.70 0.22
CA LEU A 118 12.16 -6.29 -0.91
C LEU A 118 13.12 -6.58 -2.09
N ASN A 119 14.07 -5.69 -2.39
CA ASN A 119 15.07 -5.93 -3.44
C ASN A 119 16.01 -7.10 -3.10
N CYS A 120 16.50 -7.17 -1.86
CA CYS A 120 17.39 -8.24 -1.41
C CYS A 120 16.74 -9.63 -1.44
N TRP A 121 15.41 -9.70 -1.45
CA TRP A 121 14.66 -10.94 -1.56
C TRP A 121 13.98 -11.13 -2.92
N ALA A 122 14.29 -10.27 -3.90
CA ALA A 122 13.61 -10.21 -5.19
C ALA A 122 12.08 -10.11 -5.10
N VAL A 123 11.56 -9.65 -3.97
CA VAL A 123 10.13 -9.45 -3.74
C VAL A 123 9.65 -8.21 -4.51
N THR A 124 10.54 -7.25 -4.81
CA THR A 124 10.24 -6.14 -5.75
C THR A 124 10.19 -6.56 -7.21
N ALA A 125 10.90 -7.63 -7.59
CA ALA A 125 10.83 -8.20 -8.94
C ALA A 125 9.59 -9.10 -9.11
N ALA A 126 8.97 -9.52 -8.01
CA ALA A 126 7.63 -10.07 -8.03
C ALA A 126 6.64 -8.92 -8.23
N GLU A 127 5.89 -8.95 -9.31
CA GLU A 127 4.82 -8.00 -9.63
C GLU A 127 3.68 -7.98 -8.58
N ASP A 128 3.84 -8.63 -7.42
CA ASP A 128 2.81 -9.09 -6.48
C ASP A 128 2.79 -8.36 -5.11
N TYR A 129 3.76 -7.49 -4.80
CA TYR A 129 3.74 -6.75 -3.52
C TYR A 129 2.79 -5.55 -3.56
N VAL A 130 1.85 -5.51 -2.59
CA VAL A 130 0.97 -4.36 -2.35
C VAL A 130 1.39 -3.70 -1.04
N SER A 131 1.81 -2.43 -1.11
CA SER A 131 2.24 -1.70 0.09
C SER A 131 1.07 -1.54 1.07
N PRO A 132 1.33 -1.41 2.39
CA PRO A 132 0.27 -1.16 3.38
C PRO A 132 -0.56 0.09 3.08
N GLU A 133 0.07 1.12 2.51
CA GLU A 133 -0.62 2.36 2.08
C GLU A 133 -1.56 2.09 0.90
N ARG A 134 -1.10 1.32 -0.09
CA ARG A 134 -1.96 0.90 -1.20
C ARG A 134 -3.08 -0.01 -0.74
N LEU A 135 -2.82 -0.90 0.21
CA LEU A 135 -3.84 -1.78 0.80
C LEU A 135 -4.93 -0.97 1.51
N ALA A 136 -4.54 0.05 2.28
CA ALA A 136 -5.49 0.97 2.90
C ALA A 136 -6.30 1.76 1.86
N ASP A 137 -5.67 2.25 0.79
CA ASP A 137 -6.36 2.91 -0.33
C ASP A 137 -7.37 1.97 -1.00
N LEU A 138 -7.01 0.70 -1.21
CA LEU A 138 -7.89 -0.30 -1.83
C LEU A 138 -9.13 -0.61 -0.99
N GLU A 139 -8.95 -0.72 0.32
CA GLU A 139 -10.07 -0.87 1.25
C GLU A 139 -11.01 0.33 1.16
N ILE A 140 -10.46 1.55 1.16
CA ILE A 140 -11.25 2.77 0.97
C ILE A 140 -12.05 2.70 -0.34
N ILE A 141 -11.40 2.39 -1.47
CA ILE A 141 -12.07 2.28 -2.76
C ILE A 141 -13.19 1.24 -2.73
N LEU A 142 -12.94 0.09 -2.09
CA LEU A 142 -13.94 -0.97 -1.94
C LEU A 142 -15.16 -0.46 -1.16
N PHE A 143 -14.96 0.17 -0.01
CA PHE A 143 -16.03 0.74 0.80
C PHE A 143 -16.85 1.78 0.01
N GLU A 144 -16.17 2.65 -0.73
CA GLU A 144 -16.80 3.68 -1.54
C GLU A 144 -17.66 3.11 -2.67
N LYS A 145 -17.16 2.10 -3.39
CA LYS A 145 -17.91 1.43 -4.47
C LYS A 145 -19.15 0.71 -3.95
N ILE A 146 -19.04 0.05 -2.79
CA ILE A 146 -20.19 -0.57 -2.12
C ILE A 146 -21.24 0.49 -1.81
N ARG A 147 -20.81 1.60 -1.21
CA ARG A 147 -21.71 2.71 -0.84
C ARG A 147 -22.41 3.32 -2.05
N GLN A 148 -21.69 3.54 -3.16
CA GLN A 148 -22.26 4.05 -4.41
C GLN A 148 -23.32 3.11 -5.02
N LYS A 149 -23.21 1.80 -4.77
CA LYS A 149 -24.18 0.79 -5.24
C LYS A 149 -25.31 0.52 -4.24
N THR A 150 -25.33 1.19 -3.09
CA THR A 150 -26.40 1.06 -2.08
C THR A 150 -27.19 2.36 -1.93
N ASN A 151 -28.51 2.25 -1.80
CA ASN A 151 -29.40 3.42 -1.74
C ASN A 151 -29.52 4.04 -0.33
N THR A 152 -29.00 3.40 0.73
CA THR A 152 -29.23 3.77 2.13
C THR A 152 -28.07 3.33 3.06
N ASN A 153 -27.61 4.21 3.97
CA ASN A 153 -26.50 3.96 4.92
C ASN A 153 -26.71 2.73 5.83
N GLN A 154 -27.96 2.29 6.06
CA GLN A 154 -28.27 1.10 6.89
C GLN A 154 -28.20 -0.23 6.12
N ASP A 155 -27.90 -0.20 4.83
CA ASP A 155 -28.00 -1.36 3.94
C ASP A 155 -26.66 -1.74 3.27
N GLU A 156 -25.56 -1.03 3.53
CA GLU A 156 -24.23 -1.32 2.98
C GLU A 156 -23.77 -2.75 3.31
N GLY A 157 -23.79 -3.12 4.59
CA GLY A 157 -23.48 -4.48 5.05
C GLY A 157 -24.48 -5.52 4.54
N LYS A 158 -25.75 -5.16 4.32
CA LYS A 158 -26.76 -6.08 3.78
C LYS A 158 -26.57 -6.31 2.27
N ALA A 159 -26.17 -5.29 1.52
CA ALA A 159 -25.96 -5.38 0.09
C ALA A 159 -24.78 -6.29 -0.23
N ILE A 160 -23.66 -6.12 0.47
CA ILE A 160 -22.52 -7.00 0.29
C ILE A 160 -22.80 -8.43 0.77
N ARG A 161 -23.56 -8.60 1.87
CA ARG A 161 -24.03 -9.91 2.32
C ARG A 161 -24.90 -10.61 1.27
N LYS A 162 -25.79 -9.87 0.61
CA LYS A 162 -26.59 -10.39 -0.51
C LYS A 162 -25.69 -10.83 -1.67
N ALA A 163 -24.67 -10.04 -2.01
CA ALA A 163 -23.73 -10.40 -3.06
C ALA A 163 -22.94 -11.68 -2.72
N PHE A 164 -22.49 -11.84 -1.47
CA PHE A 164 -21.85 -13.09 -1.02
C PHE A 164 -22.81 -14.28 -1.07
N LYS A 165 -24.06 -14.12 -0.62
CA LYS A 165 -25.09 -15.17 -0.69
C LYS A 165 -25.42 -15.63 -2.12
N LEU A 166 -25.21 -14.81 -3.15
CA LEU A 166 -25.37 -15.27 -4.54
C LEU A 166 -24.38 -16.37 -4.91
N PHE A 167 -23.22 -16.42 -4.25
CA PHE A 167 -22.15 -17.38 -4.52
C PHE A 167 -22.02 -18.46 -3.44
N ASP A 168 -22.60 -18.25 -2.26
CA ASP A 168 -22.66 -19.20 -1.14
C ASP A 168 -23.95 -20.03 -1.18
N LEU A 169 -24.11 -20.86 -2.22
CA LEU A 169 -25.34 -21.65 -2.46
C LEU A 169 -25.65 -22.66 -1.35
N ASN A 170 -24.65 -23.06 -0.57
CA ASN A 170 -24.78 -23.99 0.54
C ASN A 170 -24.89 -23.28 1.91
N ASP A 171 -25.03 -21.94 1.94
CA ASP A 171 -25.07 -21.13 3.16
C ASP A 171 -23.93 -21.50 4.14
N SER A 172 -22.74 -21.75 3.60
CA SER A 172 -21.56 -22.13 4.37
C SER A 172 -21.00 -20.98 5.22
N GLY A 173 -21.38 -19.74 4.93
CA GLY A 173 -20.90 -18.55 5.63
C GLY A 173 -19.45 -18.18 5.31
N VAL A 174 -18.80 -18.90 4.39
CA VAL A 174 -17.40 -18.71 4.00
C VAL A 174 -17.27 -18.50 2.51
N VAL A 175 -16.33 -17.64 2.10
CA VAL A 175 -16.03 -17.38 0.70
C VAL A 175 -14.56 -17.66 0.40
N ASN A 176 -14.31 -18.23 -0.77
CA ASN A 176 -12.96 -18.41 -1.31
C ASN A 176 -12.54 -17.21 -2.18
N MET A 177 -11.27 -17.18 -2.61
CA MET A 177 -10.71 -16.10 -3.43
C MET A 177 -11.50 -15.84 -4.73
N GLN A 178 -11.97 -16.88 -5.41
CA GLN A 178 -12.69 -16.75 -6.67
C GLN A 178 -14.07 -16.11 -6.45
N GLN A 179 -14.79 -16.55 -5.41
CA GLN A 179 -16.08 -15.98 -5.01
C GLN A 179 -15.92 -14.52 -4.55
N PHE A 180 -14.87 -14.22 -3.79
CA PHE A 180 -14.55 -12.85 -3.38
C PHE A 180 -14.28 -11.95 -4.58
N THR A 181 -13.49 -12.40 -5.55
CA THR A 181 -13.21 -11.66 -6.79
C THR A 181 -14.51 -11.32 -7.55
N LYS A 182 -15.43 -12.30 -7.67
CA LYS A 182 -16.73 -12.09 -8.33
C LYS A 182 -17.61 -11.09 -7.59
N VAL A 183 -17.56 -11.07 -6.27
CA VAL A 183 -18.26 -10.05 -5.47
C VAL A 183 -17.69 -8.65 -5.71
N LEU A 184 -16.36 -8.50 -5.75
CA LEU A 184 -15.71 -7.22 -6.07
C LEU A 184 -16.12 -6.70 -7.47
N GLU A 185 -16.20 -7.60 -8.46
CA GLU A 185 -16.68 -7.27 -9.81
C GLU A 185 -18.13 -6.77 -9.80
N ILE A 186 -19.04 -7.38 -9.03
CA ILE A 186 -20.44 -6.93 -8.90
C ILE A 186 -20.51 -5.48 -8.39
N PHE A 187 -19.65 -5.13 -7.43
CA PHE A 187 -19.57 -3.77 -6.90
C PHE A 187 -18.82 -2.79 -7.81
N GLY A 188 -18.25 -3.26 -8.93
CA GLY A 188 -17.52 -2.42 -9.88
C GLY A 188 -16.14 -2.01 -9.37
N CYS A 189 -15.53 -2.82 -8.50
CA CYS A 189 -14.14 -2.67 -8.11
C CYS A 189 -13.25 -3.32 -9.17
N ILE A 190 -12.43 -2.50 -9.83
CA ILE A 190 -11.45 -2.98 -10.82
C ILE A 190 -10.09 -2.99 -10.11
N PHE A 191 -9.76 -4.14 -9.53
CA PHE A 191 -8.48 -4.36 -8.86
C PHE A 191 -7.72 -5.45 -9.61
N SER A 192 -6.39 -5.35 -9.59
CA SER A 192 -5.53 -6.41 -10.10
C SER A 192 -5.58 -7.64 -9.20
N GLN A 193 -5.26 -8.83 -9.74
CA GLN A 193 -5.35 -10.10 -8.99
C GLN A 193 -4.56 -10.07 -7.67
N LYS A 194 -3.40 -9.39 -7.67
CA LYS A 194 -2.55 -9.15 -6.48
C LYS A 194 -3.21 -8.26 -5.43
N GLU A 195 -3.93 -7.22 -5.85
CA GLU A 195 -4.63 -6.31 -4.95
C GLU A 195 -5.81 -7.02 -4.30
N ILE A 196 -6.53 -7.84 -5.07
CA ILE A 196 -7.58 -8.72 -4.55
C ILE A 196 -7.01 -9.70 -3.53
N ALA A 197 -5.86 -10.34 -3.85
CA ALA A 197 -5.20 -11.26 -2.95
C ALA A 197 -4.72 -10.57 -1.65
N ALA A 198 -4.18 -9.36 -1.76
CA ALA A 198 -3.74 -8.59 -0.60
C ALA A 198 -4.91 -8.21 0.33
N ILE A 199 -6.03 -7.77 -0.24
CA ILE A 199 -7.26 -7.50 0.53
C ILE A 199 -7.74 -8.81 1.18
N PHE A 200 -7.85 -9.89 0.41
CA PHE A 200 -8.32 -11.19 0.90
C PHE A 200 -7.48 -11.71 2.09
N ASN A 201 -6.16 -11.67 1.96
CA ASN A 201 -5.22 -12.13 2.98
C ASN A 201 -5.33 -11.34 4.29
N LYS A 202 -5.78 -10.08 4.23
CA LYS A 202 -6.05 -9.28 5.43
C LYS A 202 -7.19 -9.88 6.27
N TYR A 203 -8.19 -10.48 5.63
CA TYR A 203 -9.37 -11.04 6.29
C TYR A 203 -9.25 -12.55 6.55
N ASP A 204 -8.46 -13.27 5.76
CA ASP A 204 -8.09 -14.67 6.01
C ASP A 204 -6.94 -14.79 7.01
N LYS A 205 -7.21 -14.42 8.27
CA LYS A 205 -6.20 -14.45 9.35
C LYS A 205 -5.54 -15.82 9.56
N GLN A 206 -6.27 -16.90 9.25
CA GLN A 206 -5.83 -18.27 9.43
C GLN A 206 -5.19 -18.87 8.15
N ARG A 207 -5.16 -18.11 7.05
CA ARG A 207 -4.62 -18.53 5.74
C ARG A 207 -5.22 -19.84 5.24
N THR A 208 -6.53 -20.01 5.45
CA THR A 208 -7.24 -21.22 5.03
C THR A 208 -7.63 -21.20 3.56
N GLY A 209 -7.37 -20.09 2.85
CA GLY A 209 -7.86 -19.82 1.50
C GLY A 209 -9.35 -19.48 1.49
N ARG A 210 -9.95 -19.24 2.66
CA ARG A 210 -11.35 -18.92 2.88
C ARG A 210 -11.47 -17.94 4.04
N PHE A 211 -12.44 -17.05 4.02
CA PHE A 211 -12.76 -16.25 5.21
C PHE A 211 -14.27 -16.18 5.42
N GLN A 212 -14.67 -15.96 6.68
CA GLN A 212 -16.06 -15.79 7.07
C GLN A 212 -16.54 -14.40 6.64
N TYR A 213 -17.41 -14.36 5.62
CA TYR A 213 -17.83 -13.07 5.06
C TYR A 213 -18.77 -12.30 5.99
N GLU A 214 -19.33 -12.94 7.01
CA GLU A 214 -20.17 -12.27 8.01
C GLU A 214 -19.40 -11.24 8.83
N ASP A 215 -18.16 -11.55 9.21
CA ASP A 215 -17.28 -10.60 9.89
C ASP A 215 -16.95 -9.40 9.00
N PHE A 216 -16.72 -9.68 7.71
CA PHE A 216 -16.48 -8.66 6.70
C PHE A 216 -17.72 -7.76 6.51
N CYS A 217 -18.91 -8.35 6.39
CA CYS A 217 -20.17 -7.62 6.29
C CYS A 217 -20.44 -6.79 7.55
N GLY A 218 -20.11 -7.31 8.73
CA GLY A 218 -20.22 -6.62 10.01
C GLY A 218 -19.29 -5.41 10.10
N LEU A 219 -18.05 -5.55 9.63
CA LEU A 219 -17.09 -4.44 9.54
C LEU A 219 -17.63 -3.33 8.62
N ILE A 220 -18.11 -3.70 7.43
CA ILE A 220 -18.69 -2.77 6.44
C ILE A 220 -19.93 -2.08 7.02
N ALA A 221 -20.81 -2.82 7.68
CA ALA A 221 -22.00 -2.26 8.34
C ALA A 221 -21.62 -1.29 9.46
N THR A 222 -20.58 -1.60 10.25
CA THR A 222 -20.10 -0.74 11.34
C THR A 222 -19.49 0.56 10.80
N ILE A 223 -18.77 0.48 9.69
CA ILE A 223 -18.21 1.64 8.99
C ILE A 223 -19.32 2.50 8.37
N GLY A 224 -20.34 1.88 7.76
CA GLY A 224 -21.48 2.55 7.14
C GLY A 224 -22.52 3.14 8.11
N ALA A 225 -22.70 2.53 9.29
CA ALA A 225 -23.70 2.92 10.29
C ALA A 225 -23.34 4.20 11.07
N GLY A 226 -22.12 4.72 10.93
CA GLY A 226 -21.71 6.00 11.50
C GLY A 226 -21.78 6.04 13.03
N ASN A 227 -20.83 5.40 13.71
CA ASN A 227 -20.51 5.69 15.12
C ASN A 227 -19.10 5.20 15.52
N ASN A 228 -18.10 5.42 14.67
CA ASN A 228 -16.71 5.20 15.08
C ASN A 228 -16.01 6.57 15.16
N SER A 229 -15.75 7.05 16.38
CA SER A 229 -15.13 8.35 16.65
C SER A 229 -13.74 8.52 16.01
N ASN A 230 -13.10 7.39 15.65
CA ASN A 230 -11.79 7.34 14.98
C ASN A 230 -11.85 6.95 13.49
N VAL A 231 -13.04 6.69 12.94
CA VAL A 231 -13.24 6.53 11.50
C VAL A 231 -14.25 7.58 11.08
N LYS A 232 -13.74 8.78 10.78
CA LYS A 232 -14.52 9.75 10.01
C LYS A 232 -15.01 9.02 8.76
N PRO A 233 -16.30 9.06 8.40
CA PRO A 233 -16.76 8.55 7.12
C PRO A 233 -15.80 9.09 6.05
N VAL A 234 -15.16 8.20 5.29
CA VAL A 234 -14.02 8.58 4.43
C VAL A 234 -14.43 9.56 3.32
N PHE A 235 -15.72 9.80 3.12
CA PHE A 235 -16.26 10.88 2.29
C PHE A 235 -16.70 12.14 3.04
N PHE A 236 -16.22 12.31 4.26
CA PHE A 236 -15.65 13.56 4.73
C PHE A 236 -14.16 13.35 5.10
N LEU A 237 -13.40 12.58 4.31
CA LEU A 237 -12.24 13.27 3.75
C LEU A 237 -12.88 14.35 2.89
N GLU A 238 -13.00 15.52 3.48
CA GLU A 238 -12.45 16.64 2.78
C GLU A 238 -11.06 16.18 2.26
N SER A 239 -11.01 15.63 1.03
CA SER A 239 -10.25 16.40 0.05
C SER A 239 -10.88 17.77 0.22
N GLN A 240 -10.32 18.59 1.11
CA GLN A 240 -10.64 20.00 1.07
C GLN A 240 -10.35 20.28 -0.39
N VAL A 241 -11.41 20.47 -1.21
CA VAL A 241 -11.31 20.89 -2.62
C VAL A 241 -10.08 21.74 -2.60
N PRO A 242 -8.91 21.40 -3.18
CA PRO A 242 -7.65 21.97 -2.71
C PRO A 242 -7.67 23.49 -2.82
N LYS A 243 -8.28 24.20 -1.86
CA LYS A 243 -9.04 25.43 -2.20
C LYS A 243 -7.99 26.47 -2.45
N GLU A 244 -6.99 26.49 -1.60
CA GLU A 244 -5.77 27.26 -1.77
C GLU A 244 -5.06 26.94 -3.09
N THR A 245 -4.90 25.67 -3.48
CA THR A 245 -4.22 25.29 -4.72
C THR A 245 -5.04 25.65 -5.97
N LEU A 246 -6.34 25.37 -5.99
CA LEU A 246 -7.28 25.68 -7.06
C LEU A 246 -7.52 27.17 -7.17
N GLU A 247 -7.67 27.90 -6.06
CA GLU A 247 -7.75 29.36 -6.05
C GLU A 247 -6.43 29.99 -6.50
N ARG A 248 -5.27 29.41 -6.16
CA ARG A 248 -3.96 29.85 -6.68
C ARG A 248 -3.86 29.63 -8.18
N ILE A 249 -4.31 28.47 -8.68
CA ILE A 249 -4.40 28.18 -10.11
C ILE A 249 -5.35 29.17 -10.81
N LYS A 250 -6.57 29.35 -10.31
CA LYS A 250 -7.56 30.30 -10.85
C LYS A 250 -7.05 31.74 -10.82
N LYS A 251 -6.39 32.16 -9.76
CA LYS A 251 -5.80 33.50 -9.62
C LYS A 251 -4.64 33.72 -10.60
N GLU A 252 -3.77 32.73 -10.77
CA GLU A 252 -2.67 32.81 -11.74
C GLU A 252 -3.18 32.82 -13.19
N LEU A 253 -4.22 32.05 -13.51
CA LEU A 253 -4.90 32.11 -14.83
C LEU A 253 -5.46 33.51 -15.11
N ARG A 254 -6.19 34.08 -14.13
CA ARG A 254 -6.72 35.45 -14.22
C ARG A 254 -5.59 36.49 -14.35
N ARG A 255 -4.50 36.34 -13.59
CA ARG A 255 -3.35 37.26 -13.59
C ARG A 255 -2.62 37.27 -14.93
N GLN A 256 -2.47 36.12 -15.57
CA GLN A 256 -1.77 35.98 -16.84
C GLN A 256 -2.67 36.28 -18.05
N ASN A 257 -3.92 36.68 -17.84
CA ASN A 257 -4.96 36.82 -18.86
C ASN A 257 -5.13 35.55 -19.71
N ARG A 258 -4.83 34.39 -19.10
CA ARG A 258 -4.91 33.06 -19.70
C ARG A 258 -6.23 32.45 -19.25
N GLY A 259 -7.23 32.47 -20.11
CA GLY A 259 -8.52 31.84 -19.84
C GLY A 259 -8.40 30.32 -19.75
N VAL A 260 -9.50 29.66 -19.37
CA VAL A 260 -9.63 28.19 -19.40
C VAL A 260 -9.31 27.60 -20.78
N GLU A 261 -9.46 28.38 -21.85
CA GLU A 261 -9.07 28.03 -23.22
C GLU A 261 -7.56 27.75 -23.36
N PHE A 262 -6.70 28.48 -22.64
CA PHE A 262 -5.25 28.26 -22.66
C PHE A 262 -4.88 26.90 -22.02
N ILE A 263 -5.57 26.54 -20.93
CA ILE A 263 -5.45 25.20 -20.35
C ILE A 263 -5.92 24.15 -21.36
N GLY A 264 -7.03 24.39 -22.04
CA GLY A 264 -7.50 23.53 -23.13
C GLY A 264 -6.42 23.25 -24.18
N MET A 265 -5.72 24.28 -24.65
CA MET A 265 -4.64 24.14 -25.63
C MET A 265 -3.43 23.34 -25.10
N ILE A 266 -3.04 23.55 -23.84
CA ILE A 266 -1.94 22.80 -23.23
C ILE A 266 -2.35 21.34 -23.01
N PHE A 267 -3.60 21.09 -22.61
CA PHE A 267 -4.13 19.75 -22.43
C PHE A 267 -4.22 18.99 -23.76
N GLU A 268 -4.69 19.62 -24.83
CA GLU A 268 -4.69 19.03 -26.19
C GLU A 268 -3.28 18.69 -26.68
N LYS A 269 -2.27 19.47 -26.26
CA LYS A 269 -0.86 19.20 -26.56
C LYS A 269 -0.27 18.08 -25.68
N SER A 270 -0.80 17.89 -24.47
CA SER A 270 -0.41 16.82 -23.54
C SER A 270 -1.02 15.47 -23.92
N ASP A 271 -2.28 15.48 -24.36
CA ASP A 271 -3.07 14.31 -24.76
C ASP A 271 -2.62 13.81 -26.15
N LYS A 272 -1.42 13.23 -26.18
CA LYS A 272 -0.78 12.76 -27.42
C LYS A 272 -1.53 11.60 -28.07
N ASN A 273 -2.28 10.84 -27.27
CA ASN A 273 -3.07 9.70 -27.73
C ASN A 273 -4.52 10.09 -28.08
N GLN A 274 -4.91 11.36 -27.85
CA GLN A 274 -6.23 11.93 -28.11
C GLN A 274 -7.37 11.14 -27.48
N ASN A 275 -7.12 10.53 -26.32
CA ASN A 275 -8.09 9.69 -25.64
C ASN A 275 -9.07 10.52 -24.77
N GLY A 276 -8.86 11.83 -24.65
CA GLY A 276 -9.69 12.74 -23.87
C GLY A 276 -9.48 12.64 -22.35
N THR A 277 -8.44 11.92 -21.91
CA THR A 277 -8.03 11.78 -20.52
C THR A 277 -6.55 12.07 -20.35
N LEU A 278 -6.16 12.55 -19.17
CA LEU A 278 -4.74 12.72 -18.83
C LEU A 278 -4.32 11.70 -17.79
N ASP A 279 -3.24 10.98 -18.08
CA ASP A 279 -2.53 10.23 -17.06
C ASP A 279 -1.71 11.14 -16.12
N ARG A 280 -1.03 10.55 -15.14
CA ARG A 280 -0.27 11.29 -14.13
C ARG A 280 0.87 12.12 -14.72
N ASP A 281 1.59 11.58 -15.70
CA ASP A 281 2.76 12.24 -16.27
C ASP A 281 2.31 13.35 -17.23
N GLU A 282 1.26 13.11 -18.01
CA GLU A 282 0.60 14.10 -18.87
C GLU A 282 0.02 15.25 -18.04
N PHE A 283 -0.61 14.96 -16.90
CA PHE A 283 -1.14 15.98 -15.99
C PHE A 283 -0.03 16.83 -15.36
N ILE A 284 1.04 16.22 -14.86
CA ILE A 284 2.17 16.95 -14.27
C ILE A 284 2.82 17.84 -15.34
N TRP A 285 3.00 17.30 -16.54
CA TRP A 285 3.57 18.06 -17.65
C TRP A 285 2.67 19.24 -18.03
N ALA A 286 1.36 19.03 -18.20
CA ALA A 286 0.39 20.08 -18.53
C ALA A 286 0.44 21.24 -17.53
N MET A 287 0.50 20.93 -16.24
CA MET A 287 0.53 21.93 -15.18
C MET A 287 1.86 22.70 -15.14
N ARG A 288 2.98 22.06 -15.45
CA ARG A 288 4.29 22.73 -15.56
C ARG A 288 4.34 23.67 -16.77
N GLU A 289 3.83 23.25 -17.91
CA GLU A 289 3.76 24.07 -19.13
C GLU A 289 2.83 25.28 -18.96
N CYS A 290 1.77 25.14 -18.16
CA CYS A 290 0.94 26.27 -17.77
C CYS A 290 1.66 27.27 -16.84
N GLY A 291 2.86 26.94 -16.35
CA GLY A 291 3.65 27.76 -15.45
C GLY A 291 3.26 27.62 -13.98
N PHE A 292 2.50 26.58 -13.60
CA PHE A 292 2.17 26.33 -12.21
C PHE A 292 3.31 25.60 -11.52
N GLN A 293 3.81 26.20 -10.45
CA GLN A 293 4.76 25.56 -9.54
C GLN A 293 3.99 24.93 -8.39
N LEU A 294 3.73 23.63 -8.50
CA LEU A 294 3.10 22.85 -7.44
C LEU A 294 4.12 21.86 -6.86
N THR A 295 3.96 21.54 -5.59
CA THR A 295 4.69 20.48 -4.91
C THR A 295 4.16 19.11 -5.30
N ASN A 296 4.95 18.05 -5.10
CA ASN A 296 4.51 16.68 -5.37
C ASN A 296 3.24 16.30 -4.60
N THR A 297 3.07 16.81 -3.38
CA THR A 297 1.86 16.61 -2.57
C THR A 297 0.65 17.31 -3.18
N GLU A 298 0.81 18.54 -3.67
CA GLU A 298 -0.26 19.28 -4.34
C GLU A 298 -0.67 18.62 -5.65
N TYR A 299 0.28 18.09 -6.44
CA TYR A 299 -0.03 17.30 -7.63
C TYR A 299 -0.82 16.03 -7.29
N LYS A 300 -0.36 15.26 -6.30
CA LYS A 300 -1.06 14.05 -5.85
C LYS A 300 -2.49 14.37 -5.39
N ASN A 301 -2.66 15.44 -4.62
CA ASN A 301 -3.96 15.83 -4.10
C ASN A 301 -4.92 16.33 -5.20
N LEU A 302 -4.44 17.14 -6.15
CA LEU A 302 -5.23 17.56 -7.30
C LEU A 302 -5.60 16.35 -8.17
N PHE A 303 -4.62 15.50 -8.48
CA PHE A 303 -4.86 14.34 -9.33
C PHE A 303 -5.91 13.41 -8.72
N LYS A 304 -5.77 13.10 -7.42
CA LYS A 304 -6.75 12.30 -6.66
C LYS A 304 -8.14 12.95 -6.60
N TYR A 305 -8.22 14.28 -6.58
CA TYR A 305 -9.49 15.00 -6.59
C TYR A 305 -10.22 14.89 -7.94
N PHE A 306 -9.48 14.93 -9.06
CA PHE A 306 -10.04 14.86 -10.41
C PHE A 306 -10.24 13.43 -10.93
N ASP A 307 -9.47 12.47 -10.43
CA ASP A 307 -9.60 11.03 -10.73
C ASP A 307 -10.77 10.39 -9.97
N ARG A 308 -11.99 10.84 -10.29
CA ARG A 308 -13.23 10.39 -9.63
C ARG A 308 -13.53 8.90 -9.84
N GLN A 309 -12.99 8.31 -10.90
CA GLN A 309 -13.21 6.91 -11.23
C GLN A 309 -12.04 6.02 -10.79
N ASN A 310 -10.95 6.62 -10.30
CA ASN A 310 -9.73 5.96 -9.86
C ASN A 310 -9.14 5.06 -10.95
N ASP A 311 -9.29 5.49 -12.20
CA ASP A 311 -8.75 4.86 -13.42
C ASP A 311 -7.36 5.42 -13.77
N ASN A 312 -6.73 6.18 -12.86
CA ASN A 312 -5.50 6.92 -13.07
C ASN A 312 -5.58 7.86 -14.28
N ALA A 313 -6.79 8.38 -14.55
CA ALA A 313 -7.06 9.19 -15.72
C ALA A 313 -7.98 10.36 -15.35
N ILE A 314 -7.52 11.58 -15.61
CA ILE A 314 -8.33 12.78 -15.42
C ILE A 314 -9.07 13.06 -16.72
N ARG A 315 -10.40 13.08 -16.67
CA ARG A 315 -11.21 13.53 -17.81
C ARG A 315 -11.05 15.03 -18.00
N TYR A 316 -10.72 15.42 -19.22
CA TYR A 316 -10.52 16.82 -19.57
C TYR A 316 -11.72 17.72 -19.24
N ASN A 317 -12.93 17.28 -19.59
CA ASN A 317 -14.15 18.05 -19.37
C ASN A 317 -14.43 18.33 -17.88
N ASP A 318 -14.15 17.35 -17.02
CA ASP A 318 -14.32 17.49 -15.57
C ASP A 318 -13.34 18.52 -14.99
N PHE A 319 -12.11 18.55 -15.53
CA PHE A 319 -11.07 19.50 -15.11
C PHE A 319 -11.43 20.94 -15.47
N ILE A 320 -11.82 21.17 -16.73
CA ILE A 320 -12.21 22.52 -17.20
C ILE A 320 -13.46 23.03 -16.51
N GLN A 321 -14.47 22.19 -16.29
CA GLN A 321 -15.72 22.60 -15.64
C GLN A 321 -15.48 23.13 -14.22
N ILE A 322 -14.51 22.56 -13.49
CA ILE A 322 -14.17 23.00 -12.13
C ILE A 322 -13.32 24.28 -12.15
N LEU A 323 -12.57 24.52 -13.24
CA LEU A 323 -11.71 25.70 -13.39
C LEU A 323 -12.41 26.94 -13.96
N GLN A 324 -13.56 26.77 -14.63
CA GLN A 324 -14.47 27.87 -15.01
C GLN A 324 -14.96 28.67 -13.78
#